data_AF-A0A1Y2GMM5-F1
#
_entry.id   AF-A0A1Y2GMM5-F1
#
_cell.length_a   1.000
_cell.length_b   1.000
_cell.length_c   1.000
_cell.angle_alpha   90.00
_cell.angle_beta   90.00
_cell.angle_gamma   90.00
#
_symmetry.space_group_name_H-M   'P 1'
#
loop_
_entity.id
_entity.type
_entity.pdbx_description
1 polymer ?
#
loop_
_entity_poly.entity_id
_entity_poly.type
_entity_poly.pdbx_seq_one_letter_code
_entity_poly.pdbx_strand_id
1 'polypeptide(L)'
;MPPFELQQEVLPLQLPIQPLNISRRRTSRTVSRSDALAAVANSIAINPTTSRDGFVIGNEIDPKYINNNASSTLSSPTTSYGPESTAVATSVVDSKDAYISPLAWLSRVITKAGQDERLHYHSNGQHHHHHHHHCHHRSHVIEKEATNLPLKRQLFTKATVVTLEKKYATVHWAAEFYCTISSPFFALPVLLYLDPAFRWSAPDIHATHFAIFLAVVTALTSTLYHATLYKLFSSLDACFATIMFYTNTISLLRSLPDPYALMLPDLISTIVHWYWTPYIMSTCMVTLFLFSWRRTAMLSLLLMILMIPASVWGFVAHESWAGLAFGLVGLSMFAADRLRLFCGHSYWHLAGGLSLWYGISSSALSPK
;
A
#
# COMPACT_ATOMS: atom_id res chain seq x y z
N MET A 1 25.32 57.54 -26.50
CA MET A 1 24.97 56.46 -25.54
C MET A 1 25.61 56.80 -24.21
N PRO A 2 24.85 57.13 -23.16
CA PRO A 2 25.39 57.35 -21.81
C PRO A 2 25.51 56.01 -21.06
N PRO A 3 26.35 55.93 -20.00
CA PRO A 3 26.49 54.70 -19.22
C PRO A 3 25.34 54.61 -18.18
N PHE A 4 24.77 53.41 -18.05
CA PHE A 4 23.84 53.07 -16.98
C PHE A 4 24.65 52.74 -15.71
N GLU A 5 24.51 53.58 -14.69
CA GLU A 5 24.98 53.28 -13.33
C GLU A 5 24.00 52.30 -12.65
N LEU A 6 24.56 51.20 -12.15
CA LEU A 6 23.91 50.24 -11.28
C LEU A 6 23.84 50.79 -9.85
N GLN A 7 22.66 51.16 -9.37
CA GLN A 7 22.39 51.30 -7.93
C GLN A 7 21.77 50.01 -7.41
N GLN A 8 22.59 49.19 -6.74
CA GLN A 8 22.11 48.09 -5.90
C GLN A 8 21.85 48.63 -4.48
N GLU A 9 20.57 48.77 -4.14
CA GLU A 9 20.11 49.03 -2.78
C GLU A 9 20.13 47.72 -1.98
N VAL A 10 21.11 47.56 -1.09
CA VAL A 10 21.19 46.41 -0.18
C VAL A 10 20.49 46.78 1.13
N LEU A 11 19.28 46.23 1.33
CA LEU A 11 18.57 46.27 2.61
C LEU A 11 19.20 45.28 3.59
N PRO A 12 19.56 45.69 4.83
CA PRO A 12 20.05 44.76 5.83
C PRO A 12 18.87 43.96 6.43
N LEU A 13 18.79 42.68 6.08
CA LEU A 13 17.86 41.73 6.70
C LEU A 13 18.43 41.31 8.08
N GLN A 14 18.02 41.99 9.15
CA GLN A 14 18.29 41.53 10.52
C GLN A 14 17.38 40.33 10.85
N LEU A 15 17.97 39.13 10.87
CA LEU A 15 17.32 37.94 11.41
C LEU A 15 17.44 37.91 12.95
N PRO A 16 16.37 37.59 13.69
CA PRO A 16 16.45 37.43 15.14
C PRO A 16 17.21 36.16 15.51
N ILE A 17 18.41 36.34 16.06
CA ILE A 17 19.20 35.27 16.68
C ILE A 17 18.52 34.90 18.00
N GLN A 18 17.87 33.74 18.06
CA GLN A 18 17.48 33.14 19.34
C GLN A 18 18.67 32.38 19.94
N PRO A 19 18.90 32.45 21.27
CA PRO A 19 20.00 31.76 21.90
C PRO A 19 19.80 30.23 21.89
N LEU A 20 20.80 29.55 21.32
CA LEU A 20 20.89 28.09 21.26
C LEU A 20 21.20 27.54 22.66
N ASN A 21 20.21 26.94 23.31
CA ASN A 21 20.39 26.27 24.60
C ASN A 21 20.94 24.84 24.35
N ILE A 22 22.27 24.72 24.30
CA ILE A 22 22.97 23.44 24.12
C ILE A 22 22.93 22.68 25.45
N SER A 23 21.89 21.86 25.64
CA SER A 23 21.88 20.88 26.73
C SER A 23 22.77 19.67 26.36
N ARG A 24 23.77 19.45 27.20
CA ARG A 24 24.81 18.42 27.09
C ARG A 24 24.17 17.02 27.24
N ARG A 25 24.01 16.28 26.13
CA ARG A 25 23.44 14.91 26.18
C ARG A 25 24.55 13.88 26.44
N ARG A 26 24.40 13.18 27.57
CA ARG A 26 25.22 12.06 28.05
C ARG A 26 25.23 10.92 27.04
N THR A 27 26.41 10.42 26.69
CA THR A 27 26.61 9.22 25.87
C THR A 27 26.27 7.97 26.66
N SER A 28 25.32 7.17 26.17
CA SER A 28 25.06 5.82 26.66
C SER A 28 25.58 4.79 25.66
N ARG A 29 26.40 3.87 26.18
CA ARG A 29 27.02 2.70 25.55
C ARG A 29 26.14 2.00 24.51
N THR A 30 26.77 1.66 23.38
CA THR A 30 26.29 0.71 22.37
C THR A 30 26.46 -0.73 22.89
N VAL A 31 25.42 -1.55 22.75
CA VAL A 31 25.48 -3.01 22.89
C VAL A 31 25.74 -3.60 21.51
N SER A 32 26.66 -4.58 21.45
CA SER A 32 27.11 -5.25 20.22
C SER A 32 25.97 -5.94 19.47
N ARG A 33 25.95 -5.77 18.15
CA ARG A 33 24.93 -6.25 17.20
C ARG A 33 25.15 -7.70 16.75
N SER A 34 26.06 -8.43 17.40
CA SER A 34 26.48 -9.79 17.02
C SER A 34 25.51 -10.89 17.45
N ASP A 35 24.71 -10.67 18.50
CA ASP A 35 23.97 -11.77 19.14
C ASP A 35 22.52 -11.88 18.62
N ALA A 36 22.03 -10.86 17.91
CA ALA A 36 20.66 -10.84 17.37
C ALA A 36 20.48 -11.63 16.06
N LEU A 37 21.56 -11.86 15.31
CA LEU A 37 21.51 -12.59 14.02
C LEU A 37 21.58 -14.12 14.19
N ALA A 38 22.15 -14.62 15.29
CA ALA A 38 22.22 -16.05 15.58
C ALA A 38 20.86 -16.65 15.99
N ALA A 39 19.95 -15.85 16.54
CA ALA A 39 18.63 -16.31 16.97
C ALA A 39 17.64 -16.53 15.80
N VAL A 40 17.82 -15.83 14.67
CA VAL A 40 16.92 -15.94 13.50
C VAL A 40 17.31 -17.09 12.57
N ALA A 41 18.59 -17.46 12.53
CA ALA A 41 19.07 -18.57 11.71
C ALA A 41 18.63 -19.96 12.24
N ASN A 42 18.41 -20.11 13.54
CA ASN A 42 17.97 -21.38 14.14
C ASN A 42 16.46 -21.66 14.00
N SER A 43 15.65 -20.70 13.53
CA SER A 43 14.21 -20.89 13.32
C SER A 43 13.82 -21.35 11.91
N ILE A 44 14.80 -21.55 11.01
CA ILE A 44 14.57 -22.00 9.61
C ILE A 44 15.33 -23.32 9.36
N ALA A 45 15.12 -24.30 10.23
CA ALA A 45 15.48 -25.69 9.96
C ALA A 45 14.19 -26.49 9.77
N ILE A 46 13.74 -26.59 8.51
CA ILE A 46 12.60 -27.43 8.12
C ILE A 46 13.12 -28.87 8.00
N ASN A 47 12.56 -29.78 8.79
CA ASN A 47 12.82 -31.21 8.76
C ASN A 47 12.19 -31.83 7.49
N PRO A 48 12.95 -32.49 6.59
CA PRO A 48 12.39 -33.13 5.41
C PRO A 48 12.26 -34.63 5.63
N THR A 49 11.20 -35.08 6.30
CA THR A 49 10.87 -36.52 6.37
C THR A 49 9.38 -36.76 6.57
N THR A 50 8.64 -36.93 5.47
CA THR A 50 7.56 -37.93 5.31
C THR A 50 7.13 -38.01 3.85
N SER A 51 7.93 -38.78 3.09
CA SER A 51 7.49 -39.46 1.88
C SER A 51 7.13 -40.89 2.29
N ARG A 52 5.86 -41.29 2.15
CA ARG A 52 5.44 -42.61 1.64
C ARG A 52 3.92 -42.82 1.70
N ASP A 53 3.47 -43.60 0.71
CA ASP A 53 2.19 -44.30 0.53
C ASP A 53 1.04 -43.43 -0.01
N GLY A 54 0.38 -43.77 -1.11
CA GLY A 54 0.47 -44.91 -2.02
C GLY A 54 -0.62 -44.72 -3.09
N PHE A 55 -0.22 -44.78 -4.36
CA PHE A 55 -1.08 -44.65 -5.53
C PHE A 55 -1.75 -46.00 -5.80
N VAL A 56 -3.08 -46.09 -5.82
CA VAL A 56 -3.80 -47.25 -6.37
C VAL A 56 -4.80 -46.75 -7.41
N ILE A 57 -4.51 -47.12 -8.66
CA ILE A 57 -5.38 -46.99 -9.83
C ILE A 57 -6.33 -48.19 -9.80
N GLY A 58 -7.63 -47.94 -9.95
CA GLY A 58 -8.64 -48.97 -10.24
C GLY A 58 -9.63 -48.44 -11.26
N ASN A 59 -9.50 -48.89 -12.51
CA ASN A 59 -10.49 -48.79 -13.57
C ASN A 59 -11.41 -50.02 -13.51
N GLU A 60 -12.73 -49.83 -13.58
CA GLU A 60 -13.71 -50.75 -14.22
C GLU A 60 -15.07 -50.03 -14.27
N ILE A 61 -15.50 -49.54 -15.44
CA ILE A 61 -16.46 -50.13 -16.39
C ILE A 61 -17.91 -50.26 -15.83
N ASP A 62 -18.77 -49.43 -16.43
CA ASP A 62 -20.24 -49.42 -16.66
C ASP A 62 -20.97 -50.81 -16.69
N PRO A 63 -22.33 -50.93 -16.74
CA PRO A 63 -23.36 -49.88 -16.87
C PRO A 63 -24.71 -50.13 -16.12
N LYS A 64 -25.66 -49.18 -16.35
CA LYS A 64 -27.07 -49.42 -16.75
C LYS A 64 -28.22 -49.40 -15.70
N TYR A 65 -29.29 -48.71 -16.13
CA TYR A 65 -30.71 -48.70 -15.70
C TYR A 65 -31.06 -47.96 -14.39
N ILE A 66 -31.71 -46.79 -14.44
CA ILE A 66 -33.12 -46.45 -14.77
C ILE A 66 -34.06 -46.45 -13.54
N ASN A 67 -34.69 -45.28 -13.37
CA ASN A 67 -36.00 -44.99 -12.79
C ASN A 67 -36.25 -44.96 -11.27
N ASN A 68 -36.63 -43.74 -10.88
CA ASN A 68 -37.93 -43.38 -10.31
C ASN A 68 -38.15 -43.40 -8.79
N ASN A 69 -38.83 -42.32 -8.40
CA ASN A 69 -39.76 -42.14 -7.29
C ASN A 69 -39.18 -41.77 -5.92
N ALA A 70 -39.10 -40.45 -5.74
CA ALA A 70 -40.07 -39.69 -4.94
C ALA A 70 -40.72 -40.40 -3.72
N SER A 71 -40.53 -39.70 -2.60
CA SER A 71 -41.55 -39.42 -1.59
C SER A 71 -41.85 -40.49 -0.52
N SER A 72 -41.38 -40.14 0.67
CA SER A 72 -42.21 -39.84 1.84
C SER A 72 -42.35 -40.88 2.96
N THR A 73 -42.41 -40.30 4.16
CA THR A 73 -42.97 -40.77 5.42
C THR A 73 -42.16 -41.73 6.31
N LEU A 74 -41.56 -41.11 7.34
CA LEU A 74 -41.97 -41.20 8.75
C LEU A 74 -42.04 -42.61 9.37
N SER A 75 -41.16 -42.90 10.33
CA SER A 75 -41.53 -43.36 11.70
C SER A 75 -40.29 -43.77 12.53
N SER A 76 -40.14 -43.14 13.70
CA SER A 76 -39.48 -43.67 14.90
C SER A 76 -40.35 -44.82 15.51
N PRO A 77 -39.96 -45.62 16.53
CA PRO A 77 -38.91 -45.38 17.55
C PRO A 77 -38.17 -46.61 18.15
N THR A 78 -37.31 -46.29 19.14
CA THR A 78 -37.02 -47.01 20.42
C THR A 78 -35.98 -48.14 20.54
N THR A 79 -34.94 -47.86 21.36
CA THR A 79 -34.28 -48.68 22.42
C THR A 79 -33.49 -49.94 22.00
N SER A 80 -32.35 -50.37 22.57
CA SER A 80 -31.64 -50.14 23.84
C SER A 80 -30.26 -50.87 23.80
N TYR A 81 -29.38 -50.56 24.75
CA TYR A 81 -28.13 -51.24 25.20
C TYR A 81 -26.78 -50.76 24.63
N GLY A 82 -25.96 -50.16 25.52
CA GLY A 82 -24.48 -50.07 25.42
C GLY A 82 -23.80 -51.31 26.02
N PRO A 83 -22.52 -51.29 26.48
CA PRO A 83 -21.56 -50.18 26.61
C PRO A 83 -20.13 -50.51 26.07
N GLU A 84 -19.12 -49.74 26.50
CA GLU A 84 -17.64 -49.89 26.36
C GLU A 84 -16.97 -49.12 25.20
N SER A 85 -16.36 -47.95 25.46
CA SER A 85 -15.02 -47.74 26.04
C SER A 85 -13.89 -47.82 25.01
N THR A 86 -13.49 -46.67 24.45
CA THR A 86 -12.07 -46.33 24.31
C THR A 86 -11.93 -44.82 24.07
N ALA A 87 -11.40 -44.13 25.07
CA ALA A 87 -11.05 -42.72 24.99
C ALA A 87 -9.83 -42.57 24.07
N VAL A 88 -10.05 -42.01 22.88
CA VAL A 88 -8.98 -41.41 22.07
C VAL A 88 -9.06 -39.91 22.30
N ALA A 89 -8.04 -39.36 22.95
CA ALA A 89 -7.86 -37.93 23.11
C ALA A 89 -7.59 -37.29 21.74
N THR A 90 -8.66 -36.91 21.05
CA THR A 90 -8.59 -35.97 19.92
C THR A 90 -8.33 -34.59 20.50
N SER A 91 -7.11 -34.08 20.28
CA SER A 91 -6.86 -32.65 20.38
C SER A 91 -7.76 -31.95 19.35
N VAL A 92 -8.89 -31.44 19.81
CA VAL A 92 -9.73 -30.51 19.06
C VAL A 92 -8.92 -29.24 18.91
N VAL A 93 -8.08 -29.21 17.87
CA VAL A 93 -7.58 -27.95 17.31
C VAL A 93 -8.83 -27.29 16.75
N ASP A 94 -9.27 -26.23 17.43
CA ASP A 94 -10.45 -25.44 17.11
C ASP A 94 -10.31 -24.95 15.65
N SER A 95 -10.89 -25.67 14.70
CA SER A 95 -10.72 -25.47 13.25
C SER A 95 -11.44 -24.23 12.71
N LYS A 96 -11.75 -23.27 13.59
CA LYS A 96 -12.51 -22.06 13.25
C LYS A 96 -11.73 -21.06 12.39
N ASP A 97 -10.44 -21.27 12.17
CA ASP A 97 -9.63 -20.44 11.28
C ASP A 97 -9.41 -21.03 9.88
N ALA A 98 -9.96 -22.22 9.58
CA ALA A 98 -9.60 -22.95 8.36
C ALA A 98 -10.06 -22.32 7.04
N TYR A 99 -11.00 -21.36 7.04
CA TYR A 99 -11.48 -20.70 5.81
C TYR A 99 -11.82 -19.23 6.04
N ILE A 100 -10.87 -18.46 6.55
CA ILE A 100 -11.01 -16.99 6.48
C ILE A 100 -10.77 -16.61 5.02
N SER A 101 -11.78 -16.03 4.35
CA SER A 101 -11.60 -15.53 2.99
C SER A 101 -10.44 -14.53 2.95
N PRO A 102 -9.63 -14.48 1.87
CA PRO A 102 -8.51 -13.55 1.77
C PRO A 102 -8.90 -12.09 2.04
N LEU A 103 -10.13 -11.71 1.66
CA LEU A 103 -10.71 -10.39 1.96
C LEU A 103 -11.02 -10.19 3.45
N ALA A 104 -11.51 -11.21 4.15
CA ALA A 104 -11.75 -11.15 5.59
C ALA A 104 -10.43 -11.12 6.38
N TRP A 105 -9.41 -11.88 5.94
CA TRP A 105 -8.07 -11.83 6.52
C TRP A 105 -7.46 -10.45 6.31
N LEU A 106 -7.50 -9.93 5.07
CA LEU A 106 -7.00 -8.60 4.75
C LEU A 106 -7.75 -7.54 5.55
N SER A 107 -9.08 -7.57 5.59
CA SER A 107 -9.88 -6.66 6.41
C SER A 107 -9.48 -6.69 7.89
N ARG A 108 -9.22 -7.88 8.47
CA ARG A 108 -8.73 -8.01 9.86
C ARG A 108 -7.34 -7.41 10.03
N VAL A 109 -6.41 -7.69 9.12
CA VAL A 109 -5.04 -7.11 9.14
C VAL A 109 -5.11 -5.59 9.07
N ILE A 110 -5.91 -5.03 8.16
CA ILE A 110 -6.01 -3.58 8.00
C ILE A 110 -6.73 -2.95 9.21
N THR A 111 -7.78 -3.59 9.74
CA THR A 111 -8.49 -3.10 10.93
C THR A 111 -7.59 -3.12 12.17
N LYS A 112 -6.78 -4.17 12.33
CA LYS A 112 -5.80 -4.29 13.41
C LYS A 112 -4.70 -3.23 13.29
N ALA A 113 -4.17 -2.99 12.08
CA ALA A 113 -3.20 -1.93 11.83
C ALA A 113 -3.74 -0.54 12.21
N GLY A 114 -5.01 -0.25 11.89
CA GLY A 114 -5.67 1.00 12.29
C GLY A 114 -5.90 1.15 13.80
N GLN A 115 -6.01 0.04 14.54
CA GLN A 115 -6.12 0.05 16.01
C GLN A 115 -4.74 0.25 16.67
N ASP A 116 -3.69 -0.38 16.15
CA ASP A 116 -2.32 -0.30 16.70
C ASP A 116 -1.63 1.05 16.41
N GLU A 117 -2.03 1.78 15.36
CA GLU A 117 -1.59 3.17 15.13
C GLU A 117 -2.09 4.15 16.21
N ARG A 118 -3.25 3.90 16.82
CA ARG A 118 -3.86 4.78 17.83
C ARG A 118 -3.20 4.69 19.21
N LEU A 119 -2.61 3.55 19.56
CA LEU A 119 -2.06 3.30 20.89
C LEU A 119 -0.70 3.98 21.14
N HIS A 120 0.05 4.34 20.09
CA HIS A 120 1.45 4.74 20.25
C HIS A 120 1.76 6.24 20.11
N TYR A 121 0.77 7.08 19.76
CA TYR A 121 0.95 8.55 19.76
C TYR A 121 1.22 9.13 21.16
N HIS A 122 0.99 8.36 22.23
CA HIS A 122 1.19 8.78 23.61
C HIS A 122 2.49 8.27 24.27
N SER A 123 3.28 7.42 23.60
CA SER A 123 4.37 6.67 24.27
C SER A 123 5.77 7.29 24.20
N ASN A 124 6.00 8.39 23.47
CA ASN A 124 7.34 9.01 23.40
C ASN A 124 7.53 10.23 24.31
N GLY A 125 6.58 10.49 25.21
CA GLY A 125 6.74 11.44 26.31
C GLY A 125 7.35 10.74 27.52
N GLN A 126 8.64 11.00 27.76
CA GLN A 126 9.43 10.83 28.98
C GLN A 126 8.79 10.12 30.19
N HIS A 127 9.52 9.12 30.67
CA HIS A 127 9.42 8.48 31.99
C HIS A 127 8.99 9.44 33.11
N HIS A 128 7.71 9.43 33.46
CA HIS A 128 7.27 9.68 34.82
C HIS A 128 6.62 8.41 35.34
N HIS A 129 7.34 7.75 36.24
CA HIS A 129 6.77 6.75 37.12
C HIS A 129 5.63 7.39 37.92
N HIS A 130 4.50 6.68 37.93
CA HIS A 130 3.32 6.80 38.82
C HIS A 130 2.00 7.10 38.09
N HIS A 131 1.03 6.20 38.33
CA HIS A 131 -0.40 6.26 38.00
C HIS A 131 -0.86 5.79 36.61
N HIS A 132 -0.71 4.49 36.34
CA HIS A 132 -1.42 3.81 35.25
C HIS A 132 -2.70 3.14 35.76
N HIS A 133 -3.84 3.83 35.80
CA HIS A 133 -5.16 3.16 35.83
C HIS A 133 -6.33 3.90 35.14
N HIS A 134 -6.14 5.08 34.52
CA HIS A 134 -7.27 5.85 33.93
C HIS A 134 -7.16 6.25 32.44
N CYS A 135 -6.18 5.76 31.67
CA CYS A 135 -5.94 6.30 30.32
C CYS A 135 -6.86 5.79 29.20
N HIS A 136 -7.64 4.71 29.38
CA HIS A 136 -8.47 4.18 28.28
C HIS A 136 -9.70 5.04 27.94
N HIS A 137 -10.19 5.87 28.87
CA HIS A 137 -11.38 6.68 28.61
C HIS A 137 -11.12 7.95 27.79
N ARG A 138 -9.86 8.42 27.73
CA ARG A 138 -9.51 9.72 27.11
C ARG A 138 -9.45 9.68 25.59
N SER A 139 -9.08 8.55 25.00
CA SER A 139 -8.90 8.40 23.55
C SER A 139 -10.23 8.50 22.78
N HIS A 140 -11.32 7.96 23.33
CA HIS A 140 -12.65 8.03 22.70
C HIS A 140 -13.28 9.43 22.76
N VAL A 141 -12.93 10.24 23.76
CA VAL A 141 -13.43 11.61 23.89
C VAL A 141 -12.78 12.52 22.85
N ILE A 142 -11.47 12.41 22.64
CA ILE A 142 -10.72 13.23 21.67
C ILE A 142 -11.22 13.00 20.23
N GLU A 143 -11.58 11.77 19.87
CA GLU A 143 -12.08 11.46 18.52
C GLU A 143 -13.49 12.04 18.28
N LYS A 144 -14.38 11.96 19.27
CA LYS A 144 -15.71 12.60 19.19
C LYS A 144 -15.60 14.11 19.09
N GLU A 145 -14.68 14.71 19.84
CA GLU A 145 -14.45 16.17 19.84
C GLU A 145 -13.84 16.65 18.51
N ALA A 146 -12.90 15.90 17.93
CA ALA A 146 -12.32 16.21 16.62
C ALA A 146 -13.34 16.14 15.47
N THR A 147 -14.36 15.27 15.56
CA THR A 147 -15.42 15.20 14.55
C THR A 147 -16.39 16.38 14.56
N ASN A 148 -16.44 17.15 15.65
CA ASN A 148 -17.33 18.30 15.83
C ASN A 148 -16.72 19.64 15.36
N LEU A 149 -15.45 19.66 14.94
CA LEU A 149 -14.82 20.86 14.42
C LEU A 149 -15.31 21.19 13.00
N PRO A 150 -15.32 22.46 12.56
CA PRO A 150 -15.58 22.81 11.16
C PRO A 150 -14.62 22.07 10.21
N LEU A 151 -15.12 21.63 9.04
CA LEU A 151 -14.33 20.87 8.05
C LEU A 151 -12.98 21.52 7.73
N LYS A 152 -12.97 22.85 7.54
CA LYS A 152 -11.75 23.63 7.30
C LYS A 152 -10.68 23.36 8.37
N ARG A 153 -11.04 23.32 9.66
CA ARG A 153 -10.09 23.00 10.73
C ARG A 153 -9.66 21.54 10.69
N GLN A 154 -10.59 20.62 10.42
CA GLN A 154 -10.27 19.19 10.33
C GLN A 154 -9.26 18.89 9.20
N LEU A 155 -9.29 19.62 8.08
CA LEU A 155 -8.38 19.43 6.94
C LEU A 155 -6.91 19.76 7.27
N PHE A 156 -6.67 20.72 8.15
CA PHE A 156 -5.32 21.13 8.60
C PHE A 156 -4.91 20.46 9.92
N THR A 157 -5.66 19.46 10.38
CA THR A 157 -5.19 18.61 11.48
C THR A 157 -4.05 17.70 11.01
N LYS A 158 -3.30 17.19 11.98
CA LYS A 158 -2.23 16.23 11.72
C LYS A 158 -2.79 14.97 11.06
N ALA A 159 -2.08 14.46 10.05
CA ALA A 159 -2.40 13.22 9.39
C ALA A 159 -2.41 12.05 10.38
N THR A 160 -3.35 11.14 10.20
CA THR A 160 -3.51 9.95 11.06
C THR A 160 -2.46 8.89 10.77
N VAL A 161 -2.12 8.76 9.48
CA VAL A 161 -1.10 7.85 8.98
C VAL A 161 0.16 8.68 8.75
N VAL A 162 1.28 8.27 9.34
CA VAL A 162 2.60 8.90 9.18
C VAL A 162 3.65 7.81 8.96
N THR A 163 4.82 8.15 8.41
CA THR A 163 5.90 7.16 8.22
C THR A 163 6.71 6.97 9.51
N LEU A 164 7.66 6.04 9.51
CA LEU A 164 8.60 5.88 10.63
C LEU A 164 9.70 6.95 10.69
N GLU A 165 9.83 7.81 9.69
CA GLU A 165 10.88 8.82 9.65
C GLU A 165 10.78 9.75 10.87
N LYS A 166 11.92 10.11 11.47
CA LYS A 166 11.94 11.00 12.64
C LYS A 166 11.53 12.41 12.24
N LYS A 167 10.53 12.97 12.94
CA LYS A 167 9.91 14.23 12.52
C LYS A 167 10.81 15.44 12.81
N TYR A 168 11.04 16.27 11.79
CA TYR A 168 11.87 17.48 11.87
C TYR A 168 13.30 17.24 12.38
N ALA A 169 13.81 16.01 12.21
CA ALA A 169 15.12 15.63 12.73
C ALA A 169 16.27 16.16 11.87
N THR A 170 16.08 16.25 10.56
CA THR A 170 17.10 16.71 9.61
C THR A 170 17.00 18.21 9.36
N VAL A 171 15.80 18.73 9.11
CA VAL A 171 15.53 20.16 8.88
C VAL A 171 14.19 20.55 9.52
N HIS A 172 14.03 21.82 9.87
CA HIS A 172 12.84 22.32 10.57
C HIS A 172 11.63 22.57 9.65
N TRP A 173 11.85 22.75 8.35
CA TRP A 173 10.78 23.06 7.38
C TRP A 173 10.10 21.80 6.81
N ALA A 174 10.72 20.63 6.95
CA ALA A 174 10.17 19.35 6.48
C ALA A 174 9.99 18.39 7.65
N ALA A 175 8.76 17.92 7.86
CA ALA A 175 8.49 16.93 8.88
C ALA A 175 9.20 15.61 8.58
N GLU A 176 9.16 15.11 7.35
CA GLU A 176 9.81 13.86 6.93
C GLU A 176 10.76 14.16 5.76
N PHE A 177 11.96 14.64 6.09
CA PHE A 177 12.91 15.18 5.11
C PHE A 177 13.22 14.23 3.94
N TYR A 178 13.56 12.98 4.22
CA TYR A 178 13.93 12.02 3.18
C TYR A 178 12.73 11.67 2.30
N CYS A 179 11.54 11.49 2.89
CA CYS A 179 10.31 11.33 2.13
C CYS A 179 10.03 12.56 1.25
N THR A 180 10.14 13.78 1.80
CA THR A 180 9.91 15.03 1.07
C THR A 180 10.82 15.18 -0.15
N ILE A 181 12.13 14.94 -0.02
CA ILE A 181 13.06 15.09 -1.16
C ILE A 181 12.98 13.94 -2.16
N SER A 182 12.50 12.77 -1.74
CA SER A 182 12.33 11.60 -2.61
C SER A 182 10.99 11.61 -3.36
N SER A 183 9.95 12.29 -2.86
CA SER A 183 8.64 12.39 -3.51
C SER A 183 8.68 12.85 -4.98
N PRO A 184 9.49 13.85 -5.40
CA PRO A 184 9.63 14.23 -6.80
C PRO A 184 10.05 13.10 -7.74
N PHE A 185 10.76 12.08 -7.24
CA PHE A 185 11.23 10.95 -8.06
C PHE A 185 10.09 10.02 -8.52
N PHE A 186 8.87 10.17 -8.00
CA PHE A 186 7.69 9.55 -8.61
C PHE A 186 7.44 10.03 -10.05
N ALA A 187 7.77 11.29 -10.35
CA ALA A 187 7.46 11.91 -11.63
C ALA A 187 8.71 12.18 -12.47
N LEU A 188 9.85 12.52 -11.85
CA LEU A 188 11.05 12.95 -12.57
C LEU A 188 11.47 12.00 -13.71
N PRO A 189 11.53 10.66 -13.52
CA PRO A 189 11.94 9.76 -14.60
C PRO A 189 10.96 9.77 -15.79
N VAL A 190 9.66 9.94 -15.54
CA VAL A 190 8.62 9.90 -16.59
C VAL A 190 8.46 11.21 -17.32
N LEU A 191 8.92 12.33 -16.75
CA LEU A 191 8.91 13.64 -17.41
C LEU A 191 9.77 13.68 -18.67
N LEU A 192 10.78 12.80 -18.77
CA LEU A 192 11.59 12.65 -19.99
C LEU A 192 10.74 12.29 -21.21
N TYR A 193 9.59 11.63 -21.01
CA TYR A 193 8.68 11.28 -22.11
C TYR A 193 7.88 12.48 -22.65
N LEU A 194 7.83 13.61 -21.94
CA LEU A 194 7.19 14.82 -22.45
C LEU A 194 8.04 15.52 -23.53
N ASP A 195 9.29 15.13 -23.73
CA ASP A 195 10.12 15.68 -24.79
C ASP A 195 9.62 15.18 -26.16
N PRO A 196 9.21 16.10 -27.07
CA PRO A 196 8.73 15.74 -28.40
C PRO A 196 9.77 15.03 -29.28
N ALA A 197 11.07 15.06 -28.90
CA ALA A 197 12.11 14.30 -29.56
C ALA A 197 11.96 12.78 -29.36
N PHE A 198 11.34 12.35 -28.25
CA PHE A 198 10.90 10.96 -28.12
C PHE A 198 9.67 10.78 -29.00
N ARG A 199 9.86 10.21 -30.20
CA ARG A 199 8.73 9.88 -31.08
C ARG A 199 7.91 8.76 -30.45
N TRP A 200 6.73 9.11 -29.97
CA TRP A 200 5.76 8.17 -29.44
C TRP A 200 5.17 7.33 -30.57
N SER A 201 5.39 6.01 -30.54
CA SER A 201 4.58 5.04 -31.28
C SER A 201 3.45 4.46 -30.42
N ALA A 202 3.30 4.94 -29.18
CA ALA A 202 2.36 4.40 -28.22
C ALA A 202 0.91 4.49 -28.75
N PRO A 203 0.18 3.37 -28.80
CA PRO A 203 -1.19 3.34 -29.34
C PRO A 203 -2.19 4.16 -28.51
N ASP A 204 -1.88 4.48 -27.25
CA ASP A 204 -2.75 5.19 -26.31
C ASP A 204 -2.05 6.38 -25.61
N ILE A 205 -1.64 7.35 -26.43
CA ILE A 205 -0.95 8.56 -25.97
C ILE A 205 -1.74 9.32 -24.89
N HIS A 206 -3.08 9.33 -24.97
CA HIS A 206 -3.94 10.06 -24.03
C HIS A 206 -3.95 9.44 -22.62
N ALA A 207 -4.05 8.11 -22.51
CA ALA A 207 -4.03 7.42 -21.21
C ALA A 207 -2.65 7.53 -20.56
N THR A 208 -1.59 7.44 -21.36
CA THR A 208 -0.22 7.56 -20.89
C THR A 208 0.11 8.97 -20.40
N HIS A 209 -0.25 10.00 -21.18
CA HIS A 209 -0.10 11.41 -20.74
C HIS A 209 -0.90 11.70 -19.48
N PHE A 210 -2.09 11.13 -19.35
CA PHE A 210 -2.89 11.27 -18.13
C PHE A 210 -2.21 10.62 -16.92
N ALA A 211 -1.60 9.44 -17.08
CA ALA A 211 -0.80 8.81 -16.03
C ALA A 211 0.43 9.66 -15.64
N ILE A 212 1.14 10.25 -16.61
CA ILE A 212 2.27 11.17 -16.35
C ILE A 212 1.80 12.41 -15.58
N PHE A 213 0.70 13.02 -16.02
CA PHE A 213 0.11 14.16 -15.31
C PHE A 213 -0.22 13.80 -13.85
N LEU A 214 -0.87 12.66 -13.63
CA LEU A 214 -1.20 12.18 -12.30
C LEU A 214 0.05 11.87 -11.47
N ALA A 215 1.13 11.38 -12.08
CA ALA A 215 2.40 11.17 -11.39
C ALA A 215 3.00 12.48 -10.88
N VAL A 216 2.96 13.56 -11.69
CA VAL A 216 3.38 14.90 -11.27
C VAL A 216 2.53 15.41 -10.11
N VAL A 217 1.20 15.31 -10.23
CA VAL A 217 0.28 15.73 -9.15
C VAL A 217 0.56 14.94 -7.87
N THR A 218 0.74 13.62 -7.98
CA THR A 218 1.08 12.74 -6.85
C THR A 218 2.39 13.15 -6.20
N ALA A 219 3.44 13.41 -7.00
CA ALA A 219 4.73 13.84 -6.50
C ALA A 219 4.64 15.17 -5.72
N LEU A 220 3.85 16.13 -6.22
CA LEU A 220 3.62 17.41 -5.55
C LEU A 220 2.84 17.22 -4.24
N THR A 221 1.73 16.46 -4.26
CA THR A 221 0.92 16.24 -3.06
C THR A 221 1.66 15.42 -2.01
N SER A 222 2.45 14.42 -2.43
CA SER A 222 3.35 13.66 -1.57
C SER A 222 4.42 14.56 -0.93
N THR A 223 5.06 15.43 -1.71
CA THR A 223 6.06 16.38 -1.20
C THR A 223 5.46 17.28 -0.12
N LEU A 224 4.30 17.89 -0.40
CA LEU A 224 3.59 18.75 0.55
C LEU A 224 3.12 17.99 1.79
N TYR A 225 2.64 16.76 1.62
CA TYR A 225 2.25 15.89 2.71
C TYR A 225 3.44 15.59 3.63
N HIS A 226 4.56 15.11 3.12
CA HIS A 226 5.72 14.78 3.94
C HIS A 226 6.40 16.02 4.55
N ALA A 227 6.26 17.18 3.91
CA ALA A 227 6.75 18.44 4.48
C ALA A 227 5.91 18.89 5.68
N THR A 228 4.59 18.75 5.64
CA THR A 228 3.65 19.37 6.60
C THR A 228 2.95 18.40 7.56
N LEU A 229 2.76 17.15 7.13
CA LEU A 229 1.89 16.13 7.73
C LEU A 229 0.44 16.59 7.92
N TYR A 230 -0.08 17.43 7.03
CA TYR A 230 -1.50 17.79 7.06
C TYR A 230 -2.38 16.71 6.44
N LYS A 231 -3.53 16.49 7.06
CA LYS A 231 -4.52 15.50 6.63
C LYS A 231 -5.03 15.75 5.22
N LEU A 232 -5.23 17.01 4.82
CA LEU A 232 -5.60 17.37 3.44
C LEU A 232 -4.62 16.77 2.43
N PHE A 233 -3.32 17.07 2.58
CA PHE A 233 -2.30 16.59 1.65
C PHE A 233 -2.12 15.08 1.72
N SER A 234 -2.22 14.48 2.90
CA SER A 234 -2.22 13.01 3.05
C SER A 234 -3.35 12.34 2.26
N SER A 235 -4.56 12.90 2.31
CA SER A 235 -5.71 12.38 1.55
C SER A 235 -5.58 12.59 0.05
N LEU A 236 -5.04 13.73 -0.39
CA LEU A 236 -4.77 14.00 -1.80
C LEU A 236 -3.69 13.07 -2.35
N ASP A 237 -2.59 12.90 -1.61
CA ASP A 237 -1.50 11.99 -1.95
C ASP A 237 -2.01 10.55 -2.14
N ALA A 238 -2.73 10.01 -1.15
CA ALA A 238 -3.33 8.69 -1.25
C ALA A 238 -4.31 8.55 -2.44
N CYS A 239 -5.13 9.58 -2.70
CA CYS A 239 -6.07 9.60 -3.82
C CYS A 239 -5.34 9.54 -5.16
N PHE A 240 -4.43 10.49 -5.41
CA PHE A 240 -3.73 10.60 -6.69
C PHE A 240 -2.76 9.44 -6.92
N ALA A 241 -2.09 8.94 -5.88
CA ALA A 241 -1.28 7.73 -5.99
C ALA A 241 -2.11 6.51 -6.42
N THR A 242 -3.32 6.37 -5.87
CA THR A 242 -4.24 5.27 -6.26
C THR A 242 -4.70 5.41 -7.70
N ILE A 243 -5.10 6.62 -8.11
CA ILE A 243 -5.56 6.88 -9.49
C ILE A 243 -4.41 6.72 -10.48
N MET A 244 -3.21 7.20 -10.15
CA MET A 244 -2.00 7.02 -10.96
C MET A 244 -1.65 5.53 -11.12
N PHE A 245 -1.66 4.76 -10.03
CA PHE A 245 -1.43 3.32 -10.09
C PHE A 245 -2.48 2.63 -10.96
N TYR A 246 -3.73 3.09 -10.87
CA TYR A 246 -4.82 2.61 -11.70
C TYR A 246 -4.60 2.90 -13.19
N THR A 247 -4.34 4.16 -13.55
CA THR A 247 -4.17 4.57 -14.95
C THR A 247 -2.94 3.93 -15.57
N ASN A 248 -1.84 3.79 -14.83
CA ASN A 248 -0.67 3.05 -15.29
C ASN A 248 -0.98 1.58 -15.55
N THR A 249 -1.75 0.93 -14.66
CA THR A 249 -2.16 -0.47 -14.86
C THR A 249 -3.03 -0.62 -16.11
N ILE A 250 -4.02 0.25 -16.30
CA ILE A 250 -4.84 0.24 -17.53
C ILE A 250 -3.99 0.50 -18.77
N SER A 251 -3.03 1.43 -18.69
CA SER A 251 -2.12 1.72 -19.80
C SER A 251 -1.28 0.49 -20.18
N LEU A 252 -0.76 -0.26 -19.20
CA LEU A 252 -0.03 -1.51 -19.43
C LEU A 252 -0.91 -2.59 -20.06
N LEU A 253 -2.16 -2.73 -19.60
CA LEU A 253 -3.09 -3.72 -20.14
C LEU A 253 -3.55 -3.40 -21.56
N ARG A 254 -3.71 -2.12 -21.91
CA ARG A 254 -4.07 -1.71 -23.27
C ARG A 254 -2.95 -1.91 -24.28
N SER A 255 -1.70 -1.85 -23.83
CA SER A 255 -0.51 -1.97 -24.66
C SER A 255 0.02 -3.41 -24.77
N LEU A 256 -0.72 -4.41 -24.27
CA LEU A 256 -0.27 -5.79 -24.25
C LEU A 256 0.07 -6.30 -25.66
N PRO A 257 1.23 -6.97 -25.84
CA PRO A 257 1.57 -7.59 -27.10
C PRO A 257 0.73 -8.87 -27.34
N ASP A 258 0.53 -9.22 -28.61
CA ASP A 258 -0.03 -10.53 -28.97
C ASP A 258 0.96 -11.65 -28.59
N PRO A 259 0.48 -12.81 -28.09
CA PRO A 259 -0.91 -13.22 -27.93
C PRO A 259 -1.54 -12.85 -26.57
N TYR A 260 -0.82 -12.17 -25.67
CA TYR A 260 -1.30 -11.91 -24.31
C TYR A 260 -2.56 -11.04 -24.26
N ALA A 261 -2.73 -10.13 -25.23
CA ALA A 261 -3.96 -9.36 -25.39
C ALA A 261 -5.19 -10.26 -25.59
N LEU A 262 -5.05 -11.37 -26.32
CA LEU A 262 -6.12 -12.35 -26.58
C LEU A 262 -6.45 -13.23 -25.37
N MET A 263 -5.58 -13.25 -24.36
CA MET A 263 -5.80 -14.03 -23.13
C MET A 263 -6.62 -13.26 -22.08
N LEU A 264 -6.94 -11.98 -22.32
CA LEU A 264 -7.82 -11.24 -21.41
C LEU A 264 -9.26 -11.76 -21.54
N PRO A 265 -9.96 -12.03 -20.42
CA PRO A 265 -11.38 -12.32 -20.46
C PRO A 265 -12.16 -11.22 -21.18
N ASP A 266 -13.11 -11.57 -22.04
CA ASP A 266 -13.86 -10.63 -22.90
C ASP A 266 -14.45 -9.44 -22.13
N LEU A 267 -14.96 -9.68 -20.92
CA LEU A 267 -15.49 -8.64 -20.04
C LEU A 267 -14.41 -7.63 -19.62
N ILE A 268 -13.23 -8.11 -19.28
CA ILE A 268 -12.10 -7.26 -18.87
C ILE A 268 -11.56 -6.52 -20.09
N SER A 269 -11.42 -7.19 -21.23
CA SER A 269 -11.01 -6.59 -22.50
C SER A 269 -11.94 -5.43 -22.90
N THR A 270 -13.26 -5.64 -22.83
CA THR A 270 -14.28 -4.62 -23.11
C THR A 270 -14.12 -3.39 -22.22
N ILE A 271 -13.91 -3.59 -20.91
CA ILE A 271 -13.74 -2.49 -19.95
C ILE A 271 -12.41 -1.77 -20.19
N VAL A 272 -11.31 -2.52 -20.35
CA VAL A 272 -9.97 -1.97 -20.53
C VAL A 272 -9.91 -1.15 -21.81
N HIS A 273 -10.40 -1.65 -22.94
CA HIS A 273 -10.31 -0.96 -24.23
C HIS A 273 -11.39 0.12 -24.46
N TRP A 274 -12.38 0.25 -23.57
CA TRP A 274 -13.32 1.36 -23.69
C TRP A 274 -12.62 2.70 -23.41
N TYR A 275 -12.53 3.55 -24.42
CA TYR A 275 -11.74 4.79 -24.40
C TYR A 275 -11.98 5.67 -23.17
N TRP A 276 -13.23 5.77 -22.70
CA TRP A 276 -13.62 6.62 -21.57
C TRP A 276 -13.35 6.03 -20.18
N THR A 277 -13.08 4.72 -20.09
CA THR A 277 -12.83 4.00 -18.82
C THR A 277 -11.86 4.72 -17.87
N PRO A 278 -10.64 5.12 -18.28
CA PRO A 278 -9.68 5.75 -17.37
C PRO A 278 -10.22 7.04 -16.75
N TYR A 279 -10.94 7.86 -17.52
CA TYR A 279 -11.47 9.14 -17.05
C TYR A 279 -12.66 8.95 -16.10
N ILE A 280 -13.59 8.06 -16.45
CA ILE A 280 -14.78 7.77 -15.65
C ILE A 280 -14.36 7.16 -14.31
N MET A 281 -13.50 6.14 -14.34
CA MET A 281 -13.04 5.47 -13.12
C MET A 281 -12.22 6.39 -12.22
N SER A 282 -11.36 7.24 -12.80
CA SER A 282 -10.63 8.26 -12.02
C SER A 282 -11.58 9.24 -11.34
N THR A 283 -12.63 9.69 -12.05
CA THR A 283 -13.66 10.57 -11.48
C THR A 283 -14.41 9.87 -10.33
N CYS A 284 -14.81 8.61 -10.53
CA CYS A 284 -15.44 7.81 -9.48
C CYS A 284 -14.53 7.63 -8.26
N MET A 285 -13.23 7.40 -8.47
CA MET A 285 -12.26 7.32 -7.37
C MET A 285 -12.15 8.64 -6.62
N VAL A 286 -12.04 9.79 -7.31
CA VAL A 286 -12.04 11.11 -6.65
C VAL A 286 -13.30 11.28 -5.80
N THR A 287 -14.48 11.01 -6.36
CA THR A 287 -15.75 11.08 -5.64
C THR A 287 -15.76 10.18 -4.41
N LEU A 288 -15.27 8.93 -4.56
CA LEU A 288 -15.19 7.97 -3.45
C LEU A 288 -14.24 8.43 -2.34
N PHE A 289 -13.09 9.03 -2.68
CA PHE A 289 -12.14 9.60 -1.72
C PHE A 289 -12.72 10.84 -1.03
N LEU A 290 -13.50 11.67 -1.71
CA LEU A 290 -14.20 12.81 -1.10
C LEU A 290 -15.26 12.33 -0.10
N PHE A 291 -16.08 11.34 -0.45
CA PHE A 291 -17.05 10.75 0.47
C PHE A 291 -16.39 10.02 1.64
N SER A 292 -15.26 9.35 1.37
CA SER A 292 -14.52 8.55 2.35
C SER A 292 -13.32 9.29 2.94
N TRP A 293 -13.33 10.63 2.96
CA TRP A 293 -12.14 11.45 3.27
C TRP A 293 -11.51 11.19 4.66
N ARG A 294 -12.27 10.57 5.58
CA ARG A 294 -11.79 10.15 6.90
C ARG A 294 -11.02 8.82 6.90
N ARG A 295 -11.19 7.99 5.86
CA ARG A 295 -10.65 6.62 5.75
C ARG A 295 -9.87 6.43 4.45
N THR A 296 -9.26 7.49 3.93
CA THR A 296 -8.57 7.52 2.64
C THR A 296 -7.42 6.52 2.55
N ALA A 297 -6.63 6.36 3.61
CA ALA A 297 -5.52 5.39 3.62
C ALA A 297 -6.00 3.94 3.47
N MET A 298 -7.06 3.55 4.19
CA MET A 298 -7.65 2.20 4.10
C MET A 298 -8.21 1.93 2.70
N LEU A 299 -8.93 2.93 2.16
CA LEU A 299 -9.53 2.86 0.85
C LEU A 299 -8.47 2.73 -0.25
N SER A 300 -7.43 3.58 -0.19
CA SER A 300 -6.28 3.54 -1.10
C SER A 300 -5.61 2.17 -1.09
N LEU A 301 -5.28 1.64 0.09
CA LEU A 301 -4.63 0.34 0.22
C LEU A 301 -5.50 -0.79 -0.35
N LEU A 302 -6.80 -0.79 -0.06
CA LEU A 302 -7.72 -1.78 -0.61
C LEU A 302 -7.76 -1.73 -2.14
N LEU A 303 -7.93 -0.54 -2.72
CA LEU A 303 -7.98 -0.35 -4.17
C LEU A 303 -6.65 -0.75 -4.82
N MET A 304 -5.51 -0.33 -4.28
CA MET A 304 -4.20 -0.71 -4.81
C MET A 304 -3.99 -2.22 -4.76
N ILE A 305 -4.33 -2.90 -3.66
CA ILE A 305 -4.19 -4.36 -3.54
C ILE A 305 -5.01 -5.10 -4.60
N LEU A 306 -6.23 -4.64 -4.87
CA LEU A 306 -7.08 -5.22 -5.92
C LEU A 306 -6.47 -5.09 -7.32
N MET A 307 -5.62 -4.09 -7.53
CA MET A 307 -4.99 -3.80 -8.81
C MET A 307 -3.62 -4.45 -9.02
N ILE A 308 -2.94 -4.85 -7.94
CA ILE A 308 -1.61 -5.46 -8.02
C ILE A 308 -1.58 -6.66 -8.98
N PRO A 309 -2.51 -7.63 -8.97
CA PRO A 309 -2.46 -8.77 -9.88
C PRO A 309 -2.48 -8.36 -11.36
N ALA A 310 -3.31 -7.38 -11.71
CA ALA A 310 -3.41 -6.85 -13.06
C ALA A 310 -2.13 -6.11 -13.49
N SER A 311 -1.54 -5.33 -12.58
CA SER A 311 -0.26 -4.65 -12.82
C SER A 311 0.88 -5.65 -13.02
N VAL A 312 0.97 -6.68 -12.17
CA VAL A 312 1.97 -7.76 -12.29
C VAL A 312 1.83 -8.49 -13.61
N TRP A 313 0.61 -8.86 -14.00
CA TRP A 313 0.35 -9.46 -15.31
C TRP A 313 0.83 -8.57 -16.45
N GLY A 314 0.51 -7.27 -16.40
CA GLY A 314 0.99 -6.28 -17.37
C GLY A 314 2.52 -6.26 -17.49
N PHE A 315 3.25 -6.18 -16.37
CA PHE A 315 4.71 -6.20 -16.42
C PHE A 315 5.28 -7.51 -16.97
N VAL A 316 4.70 -8.66 -16.61
CA VAL A 316 5.14 -9.98 -17.09
C VAL A 316 4.93 -10.12 -18.60
N ALA A 317 3.75 -9.73 -19.10
CA ALA A 317 3.43 -9.83 -20.52
C ALA A 317 4.26 -8.86 -21.40
N HIS A 318 4.72 -7.74 -20.82
CA HIS A 318 5.68 -6.83 -21.45
C HIS A 318 7.15 -7.24 -21.24
N GLU A 319 7.41 -8.38 -20.61
CA GLU A 319 8.76 -8.86 -20.23
C GLU A 319 9.59 -7.83 -19.45
N SER A 320 8.90 -6.92 -18.74
CA SER A 320 9.51 -5.77 -18.05
C SER A 320 9.88 -6.15 -16.61
N TRP A 321 10.82 -7.10 -16.50
CA TRP A 321 11.27 -7.66 -15.21
C TRP A 321 11.87 -6.62 -14.27
N ALA A 322 12.58 -5.63 -14.81
CA ALA A 322 13.13 -4.53 -14.02
C ALA A 322 12.01 -3.69 -13.38
N GLY A 323 10.98 -3.33 -14.17
CA GLY A 323 9.83 -2.58 -13.66
C GLY A 323 9.06 -3.33 -12.57
N LEU A 324 8.87 -4.64 -12.76
CA LEU A 324 8.26 -5.52 -11.75
C LEU A 324 9.11 -5.59 -10.48
N ALA A 325 10.41 -5.81 -10.61
CA ALA A 325 11.34 -5.93 -9.47
C ALA A 325 11.35 -4.64 -8.63
N PHE A 326 11.44 -3.47 -9.28
CA PHE A 326 11.34 -2.18 -8.58
C PHE A 326 9.98 -2.01 -7.89
N GLY A 327 8.88 -2.44 -8.53
CA GLY A 327 7.54 -2.40 -7.93
C GLY A 327 7.44 -3.26 -6.67
N LEU A 328 7.95 -4.49 -6.72
CA LEU A 328 7.96 -5.41 -5.57
C LEU A 328 8.87 -4.92 -4.43
N VAL A 329 10.05 -4.41 -4.76
CA VAL A 329 10.96 -3.79 -3.77
C VAL A 329 10.27 -2.61 -3.11
N GLY A 330 9.65 -1.72 -3.90
CA GLY A 330 8.88 -0.60 -3.38
C GLY A 330 7.80 -1.07 -2.41
N LEU A 331 6.92 -1.97 -2.84
CA LEU A 331 5.82 -2.47 -2.01
C LEU A 331 6.32 -3.10 -0.71
N SER A 332 7.44 -3.82 -0.77
CA SER A 332 8.09 -4.41 0.40
C SER A 332 8.61 -3.36 1.37
N MET A 333 9.22 -2.27 0.87
CA MET A 333 9.68 -1.15 1.68
C MET A 333 8.51 -0.39 2.32
N PHE A 334 7.41 -0.20 1.58
CA PHE A 334 6.18 0.36 2.12
C PHE A 334 5.60 -0.51 3.24
N ALA A 335 5.49 -1.83 3.01
CA ALA A 335 4.99 -2.77 4.01
C ALA A 335 5.89 -2.83 5.25
N ALA A 336 7.21 -2.85 5.08
CA ALA A 336 8.16 -2.84 6.18
C ALA A 336 8.08 -1.55 7.03
N ASP A 337 7.84 -0.40 6.40
CA ASP A 337 7.57 0.87 7.09
C ASP A 337 6.27 0.78 7.90
N ARG A 338 5.19 0.24 7.31
CA ARG A 338 3.89 0.08 7.99
C ARG A 338 3.93 -0.92 9.14
N LEU A 339 4.72 -1.99 9.01
CA LEU A 339 4.96 -2.99 10.04
C LEU A 339 5.99 -2.52 11.09
N ARG A 340 6.49 -1.29 10.99
CA ARG A 340 7.48 -0.71 11.90
C ARG A 340 8.83 -1.45 11.93
N LEU A 341 9.16 -2.18 10.87
CA LEU A 341 10.39 -2.96 10.76
C LEU A 341 11.56 -2.09 10.28
N PHE A 342 11.29 -1.18 9.35
CA PHE A 342 12.32 -0.38 8.69
C PHE A 342 11.76 0.95 8.19
N CYS A 343 12.50 2.05 8.37
CA CYS A 343 12.14 3.38 7.87
C CYS A 343 12.42 3.49 6.36
N GLY A 344 11.72 2.68 5.57
CA GLY A 344 11.96 2.49 4.15
C GLY A 344 11.11 3.34 3.22
N HIS A 345 10.27 4.22 3.74
CA HIS A 345 9.25 4.89 2.93
C HIS A 345 9.82 5.79 1.81
N SER A 346 10.98 6.42 2.02
CA SER A 346 11.66 7.16 0.96
C SER A 346 12.12 6.26 -0.20
N TYR A 347 12.51 5.01 0.09
CA TYR A 347 12.84 4.03 -0.95
C TYR A 347 11.61 3.55 -1.72
N TRP A 348 10.43 3.56 -1.09
CA TRP A 348 9.15 3.34 -1.79
C TRP A 348 8.93 4.40 -2.87
N HIS A 349 9.24 5.67 -2.61
CA HIS A 349 9.13 6.74 -3.62
C HIS A 349 10.05 6.50 -4.80
N LEU A 350 11.32 6.18 -4.53
CA LEU A 350 12.33 5.94 -5.56
C LEU A 350 12.00 4.70 -6.40
N ALA A 351 11.75 3.56 -5.75
CA ALA A 351 11.47 2.31 -6.43
C ALA A 351 10.11 2.34 -7.14
N GLY A 352 9.10 2.97 -6.54
CA GLY A 352 7.79 3.18 -7.16
C GLY A 352 7.87 4.06 -8.42
N GLY A 353 8.63 5.17 -8.36
CA GLY A 353 8.89 6.02 -9.52
C GLY A 353 9.61 5.31 -10.65
N LEU A 354 10.61 4.49 -10.33
CA LEU A 354 11.31 3.66 -11.33
C LEU A 354 10.39 2.58 -11.92
N SER A 355 9.59 1.90 -11.11
CA SER A 355 8.60 0.92 -11.59
C SER A 355 7.61 1.54 -12.57
N LEU A 356 7.08 2.73 -12.23
CA LEU A 356 6.21 3.52 -13.11
C LEU A 356 6.92 3.89 -14.42
N TRP A 357 8.17 4.35 -14.33
CA TRP A 357 8.98 4.67 -15.50
C TRP A 357 9.12 3.48 -16.45
N TYR A 358 9.52 2.31 -15.95
CA TYR A 358 9.60 1.09 -16.76
C TYR A 358 8.25 0.68 -17.34
N GLY A 359 7.15 0.82 -16.58
CA GLY A 359 5.80 0.50 -17.07
C GLY A 359 5.38 1.37 -18.25
N ILE A 360 5.60 2.67 -18.15
CA ILE A 360 5.36 3.63 -19.24
C ILE A 360 6.30 3.37 -20.41
N SER A 361 7.59 3.14 -20.14
CA SER A 361 8.61 2.85 -21.16
C SER A 361 8.24 1.62 -21.99
N SER A 362 7.86 0.54 -21.31
CA SER A 362 7.51 -0.74 -21.96
C SER A 362 6.26 -0.56 -22.83
N SER A 363 5.25 0.15 -22.32
CA SER A 363 4.05 0.47 -23.10
C SER A 363 4.33 1.36 -24.32
N ALA A 364 5.25 2.31 -24.18
CA ALA A 364 5.56 3.27 -25.25
C ALA A 364 6.45 2.69 -26.35
N LEU A 365 7.31 1.73 -26.00
CA LEU A 365 8.31 1.13 -26.89
C LEU A 365 7.90 -0.23 -27.45
N SER A 366 6.77 -0.82 -27.01
CA SER A 366 6.30 -2.11 -27.50
C SER A 366 6.06 -2.06 -29.02
N PRO A 367 6.75 -2.91 -29.82
CA PRO A 367 6.52 -2.99 -31.25
C PRO A 367 5.12 -3.55 -31.53
N LYS A 368 4.48 -3.02 -32.57
CA LYS A 368 3.16 -3.48 -33.02
C LYS A 368 3.23 -4.81 -33.75
#